data_AF-A0AB38YDD2-F1
#
_entry.id   AF-A0AB38YDD2-F1
#
_cell.length_a   1.000
_cell.length_b   1.000
_cell.length_c   1.000
_cell.angle_alpha   90.00
_cell.angle_beta   90.00
_cell.angle_gamma   90.00
#
_symmetry.space_group_name_H-M   'P 1'
#
loop_
_entity.id
_entity.type
_entity.pdbx_description
1 polymer ?
#
loop_
_entity_poly.entity_id
_entity_poly.type
_entity_poly.pdbx_seq_one_letter_code
_entity_poly.pdbx_strand_id
1 'polypeptide(L)'
;MPVSTNRVLGDVADVRDGSQNPSLRMYFEDQPAVMLQLSRSSRMDSLETAEIYRTWYAEVASTLPDSIGVHVFYDTSEFVIDNINLLVSNGIFGLIFVLLTLFVFLNIRVAFWTAMGIPVAIMGTMALLYFTGGSLNFFSIFALLMALGIIVDDAIVVGEETQSLIEQGSDHHDAAGVATHMFPPILASSLTTIAAFSPLLFLPACLVSCCGRFLWSSLRSSLPH
;
A
#
# COMPACT_ATOMS: atom_id res chain seq x y z
N MET A 1 -6.42 -80.19 -1.00
CA MET A 1 -7.50 -79.39 -1.64
C MET A 1 -6.98 -77.97 -1.82
N PRO A 2 -6.86 -77.42 -3.03
CA PRO A 2 -6.32 -76.08 -3.21
C PRO A 2 -7.42 -75.05 -2.97
N VAL A 3 -7.18 -74.11 -2.05
CA VAL A 3 -8.04 -72.92 -1.86
C VAL A 3 -7.52 -71.87 -2.84
N SER A 4 -8.04 -71.91 -4.07
CA SER A 4 -7.97 -70.79 -5.00
C SER A 4 -9.11 -69.84 -4.65
N THR A 5 -8.85 -68.81 -3.86
CA THR A 5 -9.85 -67.78 -3.58
C THR A 5 -9.38 -66.46 -4.14
N ASN A 6 -9.53 -66.31 -5.46
CA ASN A 6 -9.44 -65.01 -6.11
C ASN A 6 -10.76 -64.26 -5.87
N ARG A 7 -10.91 -63.63 -4.70
CA ARG A 7 -12.08 -62.80 -4.38
C ARG A 7 -11.80 -61.37 -4.82
N VAL A 8 -12.71 -60.83 -5.64
CA VAL A 8 -12.66 -59.42 -6.03
C VAL A 8 -13.24 -58.57 -4.92
N LEU A 9 -12.76 -57.32 -4.79
CA LEU A 9 -13.19 -56.41 -3.71
C LEU A 9 -14.71 -56.12 -3.75
N GLY A 10 -15.33 -56.24 -4.93
CA GLY A 10 -16.78 -56.14 -5.12
C GLY A 10 -17.61 -57.27 -4.50
N ASP A 11 -16.99 -58.40 -4.11
CA ASP A 11 -17.69 -59.52 -3.45
C ASP A 11 -17.88 -59.28 -1.94
N VAL A 12 -17.16 -58.31 -1.37
CA VAL A 12 -17.12 -58.04 0.08
C VAL A 12 -17.43 -56.59 0.44
N ALA A 13 -17.50 -55.69 -0.54
CA ALA A 13 -17.85 -54.28 -0.33
C ALA A 13 -18.55 -53.68 -1.56
N ASP A 14 -19.47 -52.74 -1.31
CA ASP A 14 -20.05 -51.89 -2.35
C ASP A 14 -19.01 -50.81 -2.73
N VAL A 15 -18.32 -51.03 -3.85
CA VAL A 15 -17.31 -50.10 -4.36
C VAL A 15 -18.02 -49.08 -5.24
N ARG A 16 -18.27 -47.90 -4.68
CA ARG A 16 -18.76 -46.74 -5.44
C ARG A 16 -17.66 -45.70 -5.50
N ASP A 17 -17.42 -45.16 -6.69
CA ASP A 17 -16.61 -43.97 -6.83
C ASP A 17 -17.42 -42.79 -6.26
N GLY A 18 -16.96 -42.26 -5.14
CA GLY A 18 -17.70 -41.31 -4.32
C GLY A 18 -16.78 -40.27 -3.72
N SER A 19 -17.23 -39.02 -3.71
CA SER A 19 -16.48 -37.90 -3.11
C SER A 19 -16.22 -38.13 -1.62
N GLN A 20 -15.01 -37.83 -1.16
CA GLN A 20 -14.54 -38.10 0.22
C GLN A 20 -15.32 -37.38 1.34
N ASN A 21 -16.16 -36.38 1.03
CA ASN A 21 -16.92 -35.63 2.04
C ASN A 21 -18.36 -35.33 1.60
N PRO A 22 -19.32 -36.25 1.83
CA PRO A 22 -20.72 -36.07 1.43
C PRO A 22 -21.52 -35.06 2.31
N SER A 23 -20.92 -34.51 3.36
CA SER A 23 -21.60 -33.65 4.36
C SER A 23 -21.57 -32.16 4.03
N LEU A 24 -20.67 -31.68 3.18
CA LEU A 24 -20.55 -30.26 2.85
C LEU A 24 -21.34 -29.96 1.57
N ARG A 25 -22.66 -29.85 1.70
CA ARG A 25 -23.51 -29.29 0.64
C ARG A 25 -23.52 -27.79 0.77
N MET A 26 -22.82 -27.10 -0.14
CA MET A 26 -22.93 -25.66 -0.25
C MET A 26 -24.10 -25.31 -1.15
N TYR A 27 -24.85 -24.29 -0.76
CA TYR A 27 -25.91 -23.71 -1.58
C TYR A 27 -25.56 -22.25 -1.80
N PHE A 28 -25.79 -21.78 -3.02
CA PHE A 28 -25.71 -20.37 -3.39
C PHE A 28 -27.08 -19.99 -3.97
N GLU A 29 -27.75 -19.01 -3.36
CA GLU A 29 -29.12 -18.62 -3.74
C GLU A 29 -30.09 -19.82 -3.88
N ASP A 30 -30.09 -20.72 -2.88
CA ASP A 30 -30.91 -21.95 -2.83
C ASP A 30 -30.63 -23.00 -3.93
N GLN A 31 -29.61 -22.80 -4.76
CA GLN A 31 -29.13 -23.80 -5.73
C GLN A 31 -27.88 -24.53 -5.22
N PRO A 32 -27.75 -25.85 -5.45
CA PRO A 32 -26.56 -26.60 -5.05
C PRO A 32 -25.33 -26.05 -5.78
N ALA A 33 -24.33 -25.62 -5.04
CA ALA A 33 -23.15 -24.95 -5.56
C ALA A 33 -21.86 -25.63 -5.12
N VAL A 34 -20.81 -25.45 -5.92
CA VAL A 34 -19.44 -25.86 -5.58
C VAL A 34 -18.60 -24.59 -5.44
N MET A 35 -18.04 -24.37 -4.26
CA MET A 35 -17.14 -23.25 -4.03
C MET A 35 -15.74 -23.60 -4.53
N LEU A 36 -15.24 -22.80 -5.47
CA LEU A 36 -13.85 -22.84 -5.92
C LEU A 36 -13.13 -21.62 -5.35
N GLN A 37 -12.19 -21.85 -4.43
CA GLN A 37 -11.37 -20.78 -3.87
C GLN A 37 -10.09 -20.63 -4.67
N LEU A 38 -9.94 -19.48 -5.34
CA LEU A 38 -8.72 -19.10 -6.03
C LEU A 38 -7.85 -18.29 -5.07
N SER A 39 -6.68 -18.84 -4.74
CA SER A 39 -5.70 -18.19 -3.87
C SER A 39 -4.55 -17.66 -4.71
N ARG A 40 -4.10 -16.44 -4.39
CA ARG A 40 -2.96 -15.80 -5.05
C ARG A 40 -1.65 -16.45 -4.61
N SER A 41 -0.67 -16.50 -5.52
CA SER A 41 0.71 -16.86 -5.18
C SER A 41 1.41 -15.71 -4.44
N SER A 42 2.37 -16.00 -3.57
CA SER A 42 3.02 -15.01 -2.68
C SER A 42 3.78 -13.87 -3.37
N ARG A 43 3.95 -13.93 -4.69
CA ARG A 43 4.66 -12.92 -5.50
C ARG A 43 3.77 -12.12 -6.44
N MET A 44 2.51 -12.48 -6.60
CA MET A 44 1.64 -11.96 -7.67
C MET A 44 0.67 -10.92 -7.12
N ASP A 45 0.47 -9.82 -7.85
CA ASP A 45 -0.44 -8.74 -7.43
C ASP A 45 -1.90 -9.24 -7.44
N SER A 46 -2.70 -8.63 -6.59
CA SER A 46 -4.13 -8.89 -6.51
C SER A 46 -4.86 -8.55 -7.79
N LEU A 47 -4.48 -7.45 -8.45
CA LEU A 47 -5.05 -7.04 -9.72
C LEU A 47 -4.67 -8.00 -10.86
N GLU A 48 -3.41 -8.40 -10.93
CA GLU A 48 -2.91 -9.32 -11.96
C GLU A 48 -3.60 -10.69 -11.88
N THR A 49 -3.83 -11.20 -10.66
CA THR A 49 -4.55 -12.48 -10.48
C THR A 49 -6.01 -12.39 -10.94
N ALA A 50 -6.68 -11.26 -10.72
CA ALA A 50 -8.07 -11.06 -11.16
C ALA A 50 -8.17 -10.96 -12.69
N GLU A 51 -7.19 -10.35 -13.36
CA GLU A 51 -7.15 -10.27 -14.81
C GLU A 51 -6.97 -11.66 -15.46
N ILE A 52 -6.10 -12.50 -14.88
CA ILE A 52 -5.94 -13.91 -15.29
C ILE A 52 -7.26 -14.68 -15.12
N TYR A 53 -7.92 -14.54 -13.97
CA TYR A 53 -9.22 -15.18 -13.74
C TYR A 53 -10.26 -14.72 -14.76
N ARG A 54 -10.36 -13.41 -15.02
CA ARG A 54 -11.33 -12.85 -15.97
C ARG A 54 -11.10 -13.36 -17.39
N THR A 55 -9.85 -13.49 -17.79
CA THR A 55 -9.45 -14.05 -19.08
C THR A 55 -9.82 -15.53 -19.18
N TRP A 56 -9.46 -16.33 -18.17
CA TRP A 56 -9.83 -17.74 -18.08
C TRP A 56 -11.35 -17.93 -18.09
N TYR A 57 -12.09 -17.09 -17.35
CA TYR A 57 -13.54 -17.12 -17.30
C TYR A 57 -14.16 -16.83 -18.66
N ALA A 58 -13.65 -15.84 -19.39
CA ALA A 58 -14.14 -15.51 -20.74
C ALA A 58 -13.95 -16.68 -21.72
N GLU A 59 -12.85 -17.42 -21.63
CA GLU A 59 -12.58 -18.59 -22.46
C GLU A 59 -13.49 -19.78 -22.09
N VAL A 60 -13.57 -20.07 -20.79
CA VAL A 60 -14.25 -21.27 -20.29
C VAL A 60 -15.77 -21.10 -20.24
N ALA A 61 -16.29 -19.90 -20.02
CA ALA A 61 -17.73 -19.64 -19.95
C ALA A 61 -18.49 -20.14 -21.19
N SER A 62 -17.87 -20.08 -22.37
CA SER A 62 -18.46 -20.57 -23.63
C SER A 62 -18.49 -22.09 -23.78
N THR A 63 -17.74 -22.81 -22.95
CA THR A 63 -17.61 -24.27 -22.98
C THR A 63 -18.47 -24.97 -21.93
N LEU A 64 -19.08 -24.22 -21.01
CA LEU A 64 -19.93 -24.78 -19.98
C LEU A 64 -21.33 -25.11 -20.56
N PRO A 65 -21.92 -26.25 -20.15
CA PRO A 65 -23.33 -26.53 -20.43
C PRO A 65 -24.24 -25.48 -19.80
N ASP A 66 -25.38 -25.17 -20.43
CA ASP A 66 -26.37 -24.19 -19.95
C ASP A 66 -26.90 -24.48 -18.53
N SER A 67 -26.70 -25.69 -18.00
CA SER A 67 -27.09 -26.11 -16.66
C SER A 67 -26.12 -25.71 -15.54
N ILE A 68 -24.94 -25.15 -15.87
CA ILE A 68 -23.90 -24.78 -14.89
C ILE A 68 -23.65 -23.27 -14.99
N GLY A 69 -24.09 -22.53 -13.96
CA GLY A 69 -23.77 -21.12 -13.77
C GLY A 69 -22.53 -20.93 -12.90
N VAL A 70 -21.66 -19.99 -13.27
CA VAL A 70 -20.50 -19.59 -12.47
C VAL A 70 -20.78 -18.20 -11.92
N HIS A 71 -20.76 -18.08 -10.59
CA HIS A 71 -20.98 -16.81 -9.89
C HIS A 71 -19.75 -16.47 -9.05
N VAL A 72 -19.26 -15.24 -9.20
CA VAL A 72 -18.20 -14.71 -8.35
C VAL A 72 -18.83 -14.23 -7.05
N PHE A 73 -18.60 -14.98 -5.97
CA PHE A 73 -19.16 -14.67 -4.66
C PHE A 73 -18.36 -13.59 -3.91
N TYR A 74 -17.03 -13.60 -4.05
CA TYR A 74 -16.15 -12.68 -3.32
C TYR A 74 -14.92 -12.34 -4.17
N ASP A 75 -14.91 -11.15 -4.76
CA ASP A 75 -13.73 -10.61 -5.44
C ASP A 75 -13.09 -9.52 -4.57
N THR A 76 -11.91 -9.82 -4.05
CA THR A 76 -11.14 -8.83 -3.28
C THR A 76 -10.52 -7.76 -4.18
N SER A 77 -10.36 -8.00 -5.48
CA SER A 77 -9.76 -7.05 -6.41
C SER A 77 -10.67 -5.87 -6.69
N GLU A 78 -11.98 -6.06 -6.81
CA GLU A 78 -12.94 -4.95 -6.95
C GLU A 78 -12.86 -3.99 -5.76
N PHE A 79 -12.86 -4.52 -4.54
CA PHE A 79 -12.70 -3.72 -3.33
C PHE A 79 -11.36 -2.94 -3.33
N VAL A 80 -10.26 -3.56 -3.76
CA VAL A 80 -8.95 -2.88 -3.85
C VAL A 80 -8.99 -1.75 -4.88
N ILE A 81 -9.59 -1.98 -6.05
CA ILE A 81 -9.72 -0.98 -7.12
C ILE A 81 -10.58 0.21 -6.66
N ASP A 82 -11.71 -0.04 -6.02
CA ASP A 82 -12.58 1.02 -5.50
C ASP A 82 -11.86 1.87 -4.45
N ASN A 83 -11.10 1.23 -3.56
CA ASN A 83 -10.27 1.97 -2.61
C ASN A 83 -9.20 2.79 -3.33
N ILE A 84 -8.49 2.24 -4.32
CA ILE A 84 -7.50 3.01 -5.10
C ILE A 84 -8.17 4.23 -5.75
N ASN A 85 -9.33 4.07 -6.37
CA ASN A 85 -10.06 5.16 -7.01
C ASN A 85 -10.49 6.24 -6.00
N LEU A 86 -10.99 5.84 -4.83
CA LEU A 86 -11.33 6.76 -3.73
C LEU A 86 -10.10 7.50 -3.22
N LEU A 87 -8.98 6.79 -3.01
CA LEU A 87 -7.71 7.36 -2.57
C LEU A 87 -7.19 8.39 -3.58
N VAL A 88 -7.20 8.06 -4.87
CA VAL A 88 -6.75 8.96 -5.95
C VAL A 88 -7.65 10.19 -6.03
N SER A 89 -8.97 10.00 -6.03
CA SER A 89 -9.93 11.11 -6.08
C SER A 89 -9.74 12.06 -4.90
N ASN A 90 -9.69 11.52 -3.67
CA ASN A 90 -9.43 12.31 -2.46
C ASN A 90 -8.06 13.00 -2.50
N GLY A 91 -7.03 12.31 -3.02
CA GLY A 91 -5.69 12.87 -3.20
C GLY A 91 -5.68 14.06 -4.16
N ILE A 92 -6.42 13.99 -5.26
CA ILE A 92 -6.56 15.10 -6.22
C ILE A 92 -7.26 16.29 -5.57
N PHE A 93 -8.38 16.08 -4.87
CA PHE A 93 -9.05 17.16 -4.15
C PHE A 93 -8.13 17.79 -3.08
N GLY A 94 -7.42 16.97 -2.32
CA GLY A 94 -6.43 17.43 -1.34
C GLY A 94 -5.33 18.28 -1.98
N LEU A 95 -4.77 17.83 -3.11
CA LEU A 95 -3.76 18.59 -3.86
C LEU A 95 -4.31 19.94 -4.34
N ILE A 96 -5.53 19.97 -4.88
CA ILE A 96 -6.19 21.21 -5.31
C ILE A 96 -6.35 22.18 -4.13
N PHE A 97 -6.79 21.70 -2.97
CA PHE A 97 -6.93 22.54 -1.78
C PHE A 97 -5.59 23.13 -1.31
N VAL A 98 -4.52 22.34 -1.33
CA VAL A 98 -3.17 22.82 -0.98
C VAL A 98 -2.70 23.88 -1.96
N LEU A 99 -2.84 23.64 -3.27
CA LEU A 99 -2.47 24.62 -4.30
C LEU A 99 -3.27 25.91 -4.17
N LEU A 100 -4.58 25.82 -3.96
CA LEU A 100 -5.45 26.98 -3.78
C LEU A 100 -5.01 27.80 -2.56
N THR A 101 -4.72 27.11 -1.45
CA THR A 101 -4.22 27.76 -0.23
C THR A 101 -2.90 28.49 -0.50
N LEU A 102 -1.94 27.85 -1.17
CA LEU A 102 -0.68 28.48 -1.57
C LEU A 102 -0.93 29.73 -2.45
N PHE A 103 -1.86 29.68 -3.39
CA PHE A 103 -2.19 30.83 -4.25
C PHE A 103 -2.86 31.99 -3.51
N VAL A 104 -3.58 31.71 -2.41
CA VAL A 104 -4.22 32.76 -1.60
C VAL A 104 -3.19 33.48 -0.72
N PHE A 105 -2.23 32.74 -0.18
CA PHE A 105 -1.25 33.28 0.76
C PHE A 105 0.05 33.76 0.10
N LEU A 106 0.41 33.27 -1.09
CA LEU A 106 1.68 33.58 -1.76
C LEU A 106 1.50 34.12 -3.18
N ASN A 107 2.50 34.87 -3.64
CA ASN A 107 2.61 35.27 -5.04
C ASN A 107 2.67 34.06 -5.98
N ILE A 108 2.00 34.17 -7.15
CA ILE A 108 1.86 33.09 -8.15
C ILE A 108 3.18 32.41 -8.52
N ARG A 109 4.28 33.18 -8.58
CA ARG A 109 5.61 32.67 -8.94
C ARG A 109 6.18 31.77 -7.85
N VAL A 110 6.11 32.20 -6.59
CA VAL A 110 6.61 31.42 -5.45
C VAL A 110 5.74 30.19 -5.26
N ALA A 111 4.41 30.36 -5.28
CA ALA A 111 3.47 29.25 -5.17
C ALA A 111 3.71 28.17 -6.25
N PHE A 112 4.02 28.56 -7.49
CA PHE A 112 4.34 27.62 -8.56
C PHE A 112 5.63 26.82 -8.29
N TRP A 113 6.70 27.49 -7.84
CA TRP A 113 7.95 26.81 -7.51
C TRP A 113 7.81 25.88 -6.31
N THR A 114 7.07 26.29 -5.28
CA THR A 114 6.73 25.43 -4.13
C THR A 114 5.90 24.22 -4.56
N ALA A 115 4.89 24.42 -5.42
CA ALA A 115 4.05 23.35 -5.94
C ALA A 115 4.85 22.31 -6.75
N MET A 116 5.86 22.74 -7.51
CA MET A 116 6.78 21.85 -8.23
C MET A 116 7.66 21.01 -7.29
N GLY A 117 7.89 21.46 -6.05
CA GLY A 117 8.60 20.69 -5.04
C GLY A 117 7.87 19.39 -4.64
N ILE A 118 6.53 19.39 -4.67
CA ILE A 118 5.69 18.23 -4.31
C ILE A 118 5.95 17.00 -5.20
N PRO A 119 5.78 17.06 -6.54
CA PRO A 119 6.06 15.91 -7.40
C PRO A 119 7.54 15.51 -7.38
N VAL A 120 8.46 16.46 -7.25
CA VAL A 120 9.90 16.18 -7.13
C VAL A 120 10.20 15.37 -5.87
N ALA A 121 9.57 15.70 -4.72
CA ALA A 121 9.72 14.96 -3.46
C ALA A 121 9.20 13.52 -3.57
N ILE A 122 8.03 13.34 -4.19
CA ILE A 122 7.42 12.03 -4.43
C ILE A 122 8.33 11.19 -5.33
N MET A 123 8.76 11.72 -6.48
CA MET A 123 9.68 11.04 -7.38
C MET A 123 11.02 10.70 -6.72
N GLY A 124 11.56 11.62 -5.92
CA GLY A 124 12.80 11.40 -5.16
C GLY A 124 12.69 10.25 -4.18
N THR A 125 11.57 10.19 -3.45
CA THR A 125 11.31 9.10 -2.50
C THR A 125 11.09 7.77 -3.21
N MET A 126 10.34 7.76 -4.32
CA MET A 126 10.16 6.55 -5.14
C MET A 126 11.48 6.05 -5.71
N ALA A 127 12.34 6.95 -6.20
CA ALA A 127 13.67 6.60 -6.68
C ALA A 127 14.52 6.00 -5.54
N LEU A 128 14.49 6.60 -4.35
CA LEU A 128 15.24 6.09 -3.20
C LEU A 128 14.75 4.70 -2.76
N LEU A 129 13.43 4.47 -2.73
CA LEU A 129 12.85 3.16 -2.44
C LEU A 129 13.26 2.12 -3.50
N TYR A 130 13.23 2.50 -4.79
CA TYR A 130 13.67 1.64 -5.88
C TYR A 130 15.13 1.23 -5.74
N PHE A 131 16.03 2.17 -5.44
CA PHE A 131 17.46 1.88 -5.24
C PHE A 131 17.76 1.07 -3.98
N THR A 132 16.99 1.27 -2.91
CA THR A 132 17.16 0.55 -1.64
C THR A 132 16.43 -0.80 -1.60
N GLY A 133 15.64 -1.14 -2.63
CA GLY A 133 14.79 -2.32 -2.65
C GLY A 133 13.64 -2.26 -1.64
N GLY A 134 13.32 -1.06 -1.15
CA GLY A 134 12.23 -0.81 -0.21
C GLY A 134 10.87 -0.79 -0.89
N SER A 135 9.81 -1.03 -0.10
CA SER A 135 8.43 -0.89 -0.55
C SER A 135 7.74 0.32 0.07
N LEU A 136 6.65 0.76 -0.56
CA LEU A 136 5.72 1.72 0.02
C LEU A 136 5.00 1.05 1.18
N ASN A 137 5.37 1.43 2.40
CA ASN A 137 4.72 1.02 3.63
C ASN A 137 4.35 2.25 4.46
N PHE A 138 3.66 2.04 5.58
CA PHE A 138 3.23 3.13 6.45
C PHE A 138 4.39 4.05 6.89
N PHE A 139 5.57 3.49 7.18
CA PHE A 139 6.75 4.27 7.54
C PHE A 139 7.33 5.04 6.35
N SER A 140 7.36 4.44 5.15
CA SER A 140 7.82 5.11 3.92
C SER A 140 6.90 6.28 3.55
N ILE A 141 5.58 6.10 3.69
CA ILE A 141 4.59 7.18 3.47
C ILE A 141 4.77 8.28 4.52
N PHE A 142 4.96 7.91 5.78
CA PHE A 142 5.22 8.89 6.83
C PHE A 142 6.49 9.70 6.56
N ALA A 143 7.59 9.02 6.18
CA ALA A 143 8.84 9.67 5.79
C ALA A 143 8.66 10.59 4.57
N LEU A 144 7.85 10.18 3.58
CA LEU A 144 7.49 11.03 2.44
C LEU A 144 6.75 12.29 2.88
N LEU A 145 5.75 12.17 3.76
CA LEU A 145 4.99 13.32 4.29
C LEU A 145 5.89 14.29 5.06
N MET A 146 6.82 13.75 5.85
CA MET A 146 7.82 14.54 6.58
C MET A 146 8.75 15.31 5.63
N ALA A 147 9.31 14.62 4.64
CA ALA A 147 10.16 15.25 3.64
C ALA A 147 9.40 16.32 2.84
N LEU A 148 8.14 16.07 2.51
CA LEU A 148 7.27 17.02 1.82
C LEU A 148 7.07 18.29 2.65
N GLY A 149 6.81 18.16 3.95
CA GLY A 149 6.64 19.31 4.86
C GLY A 149 7.89 20.20 4.89
N ILE A 150 9.06 19.59 5.07
CA ILE A 150 10.35 20.32 5.07
C ILE A 150 10.54 21.08 3.76
N ILE A 151 10.37 20.40 2.61
CA ILE A 151 10.57 21.02 1.29
C ILE A 151 9.62 22.20 1.06
N VAL A 152 8.35 22.07 1.45
CA VAL A 152 7.35 23.12 1.26
C VAL A 152 7.62 24.31 2.18
N ASP A 153 7.91 24.07 3.46
CA ASP A 153 8.22 25.11 4.43
C ASP A 153 9.46 25.90 4.02
N ASP A 154 10.53 25.21 3.61
CA ASP A 154 11.78 25.84 3.16
C ASP A 154 11.57 26.68 1.89
N ALA A 155 10.77 26.18 0.93
CA ALA A 155 10.46 26.90 -0.30
C ALA A 155 9.63 28.16 -0.05
N ILE A 156 8.68 28.11 0.90
CA ILE A 156 7.87 29.27 1.30
C ILE A 156 8.76 30.33 1.95
N VAL A 157 9.61 29.94 2.91
CA VAL A 157 10.48 30.85 3.65
C VAL A 157 11.48 31.57 2.73
N VAL A 158 12.11 30.84 1.79
CA VAL A 158 13.02 31.46 0.80
C VAL A 158 12.26 32.38 -0.16
N GLY A 159 11.05 31.97 -0.57
CA GLY A 159 10.23 32.74 -1.49
C GLY A 159 9.73 34.05 -0.90
N GLU A 160 9.32 34.04 0.37
CA GLU A 160 8.91 35.23 1.11
C GLU A 160 10.09 36.19 1.32
N GLU A 161 11.25 35.68 1.72
CA GLU A 161 12.44 36.51 1.92
C GLU A 161 12.92 37.15 0.60
N THR A 162 12.92 36.38 -0.48
CA THR A 162 13.26 36.88 -1.83
C THR A 162 12.30 37.98 -2.26
N GLN A 163 10.99 37.79 -2.02
CA GLN A 163 9.98 38.80 -2.31
C GLN A 163 10.18 40.07 -1.47
N SER A 164 10.42 39.92 -0.18
CA SER A 164 10.69 41.02 0.75
C SER A 164 11.88 41.86 0.32
N LEU A 165 12.96 41.24 -0.13
CA LEU A 165 14.16 41.96 -0.61
C LEU A 165 13.93 42.71 -1.93
N ILE A 166 13.12 42.15 -2.83
CA ILE A 166 12.72 42.85 -4.06
C ILE A 166 11.84 44.06 -3.71
N GLU A 167 10.92 43.92 -2.77
CA GLU A 167 10.06 45.02 -2.30
C GLU A 167 10.85 46.14 -1.58
N GLN A 168 11.96 45.78 -0.94
CA GLN A 168 12.91 46.74 -0.34
C GLN A 168 13.82 47.44 -1.37
N GLY A 169 13.70 47.12 -2.66
CA GLY A 169 14.41 47.78 -3.76
C GLY A 169 15.74 47.12 -4.16
N SER A 170 16.00 45.88 -3.72
CA SER A 170 17.17 45.12 -4.15
C SER A 170 17.06 44.72 -5.62
N ASP A 171 18.19 44.70 -6.33
CA ASP A 171 18.21 44.21 -7.71
C ASP A 171 17.89 42.70 -7.74
N HIS A 172 17.28 42.23 -8.83
CA HIS A 172 16.87 40.82 -8.96
C HIS A 172 18.04 39.84 -8.86
N HIS A 173 19.24 40.28 -9.26
CA HIS A 173 20.47 39.50 -9.13
C HIS A 173 20.93 39.36 -7.67
N ASP A 174 20.79 40.42 -6.87
CA ASP A 174 21.13 40.39 -5.44
C ASP A 174 20.11 39.56 -4.65
N ALA A 175 18.83 39.64 -5.03
CA ALA A 175 17.76 38.82 -4.47
C ALA A 175 17.94 37.32 -4.74
N ALA A 176 18.65 36.92 -5.81
CA ALA A 176 18.99 35.52 -6.06
C ALA A 176 20.04 34.98 -5.06
N GLY A 177 20.84 35.85 -4.45
CA GLY A 177 21.83 35.48 -3.43
C GLY A 177 21.22 35.04 -2.09
N VAL A 178 19.93 35.30 -1.88
CA VAL A 178 19.17 35.00 -0.65
C VAL A 178 19.26 33.55 -0.23
N ALA A 179 19.30 32.64 -1.20
CA ALA A 179 19.44 31.20 -0.93
C ALA A 179 20.67 30.88 -0.06
N THR A 180 21.76 31.66 -0.19
CA THR A 180 22.99 31.47 0.59
C THR A 180 22.82 31.91 2.05
N HIS A 181 22.10 33.00 2.28
CA HIS A 181 21.82 33.50 3.64
C HIS A 181 20.75 32.69 4.37
N MET A 182 19.81 32.10 3.63
CA MET A 182 18.74 31.27 4.20
C MET A 182 19.15 29.82 4.44
N PHE A 183 20.31 29.40 3.95
CA PHE A 183 20.81 28.03 4.12
C PHE A 183 20.99 27.60 5.60
N PRO A 184 21.59 28.41 6.51
CA PRO A 184 21.74 28.00 7.91
C PRO A 184 20.39 27.83 8.66
N PRO A 185 19.40 28.73 8.55
CA PRO A 185 18.06 28.51 9.10
C PRO A 185 17.36 27.25 8.58
N ILE A 186 17.43 27.02 7.27
CA ILE A 186 16.84 25.84 6.61
C ILE A 186 17.47 24.54 7.13
N LEU A 187 18.80 24.51 7.20
CA LEU A 187 19.51 23.36 7.75
C LEU A 187 19.14 23.11 9.21
N ALA A 188 19.01 24.17 10.03
CA ALA A 188 18.61 24.03 11.43
C ALA A 188 17.21 23.42 11.56
N SER A 189 16.23 23.93 10.81
CA SER A 189 14.86 23.40 10.77
C SER A 189 14.82 21.92 10.34
N SER A 190 15.52 21.60 9.26
CA SER A 190 15.67 20.23 8.76
C SER A 190 16.30 19.30 9.80
N LEU A 191 17.41 19.71 10.44
CA LEU A 191 18.09 18.91 11.45
C LEU A 191 17.21 18.68 12.68
N THR A 192 16.48 19.70 13.13
CA THR A 192 15.56 19.59 14.27
C THR A 192 14.46 18.58 13.97
N THR A 193 13.91 18.60 12.76
CA THR A 193 12.90 17.65 12.32
C THR A 193 13.47 16.22 12.28
N ILE A 194 14.64 16.03 11.68
CA ILE A 194 15.33 14.74 11.68
C ILE A 194 15.60 14.27 13.11
N ALA A 195 16.06 15.14 14.00
CA ALA A 195 16.34 14.81 15.40
C ALA A 195 15.07 14.42 16.17
N ALA A 196 13.97 15.15 15.99
CA ALA A 196 12.68 14.88 16.64
C ALA A 196 12.09 13.53 16.24
N PHE A 197 12.30 13.13 14.97
CA PHE A 197 11.76 11.87 14.43
C PHE A 197 12.79 10.73 14.41
N SER A 198 14.06 11.00 14.72
CA SER A 198 15.10 9.97 14.86
C SER A 198 14.74 8.82 15.82
N PRO A 199 13.97 9.02 16.93
CA PRO A 199 13.57 7.90 17.78
C PRO A 199 12.68 6.88 17.07
N LEU A 200 11.92 7.29 16.06
CA LEU A 200 11.04 6.37 15.32
C LEU A 200 11.83 5.32 14.54
N LEU A 201 13.07 5.62 14.13
CA LEU A 201 13.94 4.66 13.45
C LEU A 201 14.31 3.46 14.36
N PHE A 202 14.25 3.64 15.67
CA PHE A 202 14.56 2.60 16.66
C PHE A 202 13.33 1.84 17.16
N LEU A 203 12.11 2.29 16.83
CA LEU A 203 10.86 1.64 17.25
C LEU A 203 10.69 0.20 16.75
N PRO A 204 11.02 -0.17 15.49
CA PRO A 204 10.87 -1.55 15.03
C PRO A 204 11.71 -2.52 15.87
N ALA A 205 12.93 -2.10 16.24
CA ALA A 205 13.82 -2.90 17.08
C ALA A 205 13.28 -3.01 18.52
N CYS A 206 12.71 -1.93 19.06
CA CYS A 206 12.18 -1.91 20.41
C CYS A 206 10.86 -2.70 20.53
N LEU A 207 9.92 -2.55 19.60
CA LEU A 207 8.65 -3.28 19.59
C LEU A 207 8.85 -4.79 19.42
N VAL A 208 9.75 -5.21 18.51
CA VAL A 208 10.08 -6.64 18.34
C VAL A 208 10.75 -7.18 19.61
N SER A 209 11.66 -6.42 20.22
CA SER A 209 12.37 -6.84 21.44
C SER A 209 11.47 -6.88 22.69
N CYS A 210 10.59 -5.88 22.87
CA CYS A 210 9.67 -5.79 24.01
C CYS A 210 8.52 -6.79 23.88
N CYS A 211 7.90 -6.89 22.69
CA CYS A 211 6.82 -7.85 22.48
C CYS A 211 7.35 -9.28 22.61
N GLY A 212 8.52 -9.60 22.05
CA GLY A 212 9.15 -10.91 22.22
C GLY A 212 9.46 -11.26 23.68
N ARG A 213 9.95 -10.29 24.48
CA ARG A 213 10.23 -10.51 25.90
C ARG A 213 8.96 -10.65 26.74
N PHE A 214 7.90 -9.91 26.42
CA PHE A 214 6.61 -10.00 27.10
C PHE A 214 5.89 -11.32 26.78
N LEU A 215 5.87 -11.73 25.52
CA LEU A 215 5.28 -13.01 25.08
C LEU A 215 6.02 -14.21 25.69
N TRP A 216 7.35 -14.17 25.76
CA TRP A 216 8.15 -15.19 26.45
C TRP A 216 7.83 -15.25 27.95
N SER A 217 7.64 -14.09 28.60
CA SER A 217 7.27 -14.03 30.02
C SER A 217 5.86 -14.58 30.28
N SER A 218 4.92 -14.28 29.39
CA SER A 218 3.53 -14.78 29.45
C SER A 218 3.47 -16.29 29.20
N LEU A 219 4.19 -16.80 28.20
CA LEU A 219 4.30 -18.24 27.92
C LEU A 219 4.92 -19.00 29.09
N ARG A 220 5.96 -18.44 29.73
CA ARG A 220 6.57 -19.04 30.92
C ARG A 220 5.60 -19.12 32.10
N SER A 221 4.71 -18.13 32.27
CA SER A 221 3.70 -18.14 33.33
C SER A 221 2.51 -19.09 33.09
N SER A 222 2.36 -19.60 31.85
CA SER A 222 1.24 -20.45 31.43
C SER A 222 1.57 -21.95 31.48
N LEU A 223 2.82 -22.32 31.78
CA LEU A 223 3.23 -23.71 31.96
C LEU A 223 3.00 -24.10 33.43
N PRO A 224 2.09 -25.05 33.72
CA PRO A 224 1.93 -25.57 35.07
C PRO A 224 3.18 -26.34 35.50
N HIS A 225 3.55 -26.19 36.77
CA HIS A 225 4.58 -27.00 37.44
C HIS A 225 4.19 -28.47 37.53
#